data_AF-A0A5M8FI57-F1
#
_entry.id   AF-A0A5M8FI57-F1
#
_cell.length_a   1.000
_cell.length_b   1.000
_cell.length_c   1.000
_cell.angle_alpha   90.00
_cell.angle_beta   90.00
_cell.angle_gamma   90.00
#
_symmetry.space_group_name_H-M   'P 1'
#
loop_
_entity.id
_entity.type
_entity.pdbx_description
1 polymer ?
#
loop_
_entity_poly.entity_id
_entity_poly.type
_entity_poly.pdbx_seq_one_letter_code
_entity_poly.pdbx_strand_id
1 'polypeptide(L)'
;MNEETKALTETIANRLRTARAATGLSLKQLSDKTQGRLTKSRISNYEQGLRRLRIESAEILAQALGNVTTAHLLCLDEGELRLNDEEQRLLEVYRSADELGRATIMGVADHEYRLIAGRPRRGRPRGRAASRAA
;
A
#
# COMPACT_ATOMS: atom_id res chain seq x y z
N MET A 1 -24.91 -7.71 4.34
CA MET A 1 -23.68 -7.04 3.88
C MET A 1 -24.13 -5.97 2.90
N ASN A 2 -23.74 -4.71 3.08
CA ASN A 2 -24.10 -3.66 2.10
C ASN A 2 -23.25 -3.86 0.82
N GLU A 3 -23.66 -3.25 -0.29
CA GLU A 3 -22.99 -3.48 -1.60
C GLU A 3 -21.51 -3.05 -1.58
N GLU A 4 -21.20 -1.97 -0.87
CA GLU A 4 -19.84 -1.45 -0.73
C GLU A 4 -18.92 -2.39 0.08
N THR A 5 -19.40 -2.96 1.19
CA THR A 5 -18.66 -3.95 1.97
C THR A 5 -18.52 -5.28 1.23
N LYS A 6 -19.44 -5.61 0.34
CA LYS A 6 -19.34 -6.77 -0.54
C LYS A 6 -18.21 -6.57 -1.57
N ALA A 7 -18.22 -5.45 -2.29
CA ALA A 7 -17.16 -5.10 -3.23
C ALA A 7 -15.77 -5.09 -2.56
N LEU A 8 -15.66 -4.47 -1.37
CA LEU A 8 -14.40 -4.48 -0.61
C LEU A 8 -13.98 -5.90 -0.19
N THR A 9 -14.93 -6.77 0.16
CA THR A 9 -14.64 -8.16 0.52
C THR A 9 -14.14 -8.96 -0.68
N GLU A 10 -14.69 -8.72 -1.86
CA GLU A 10 -14.24 -9.33 -3.11
C GLU A 10 -12.82 -8.85 -3.49
N THR A 11 -12.50 -7.57 -3.32
CA THR A 11 -11.14 -7.05 -3.54
C THR A 11 -10.12 -7.71 -2.61
N ILE A 12 -10.42 -7.79 -1.32
CA ILE A 12 -9.56 -8.46 -0.33
C ILE A 12 -9.38 -9.94 -0.67
N ALA A 13 -10.46 -10.62 -1.07
CA ALA A 13 -10.42 -12.03 -1.48
C ALA A 13 -9.48 -12.25 -2.69
N ASN A 14 -9.58 -11.37 -3.69
CA ASN A 14 -8.72 -11.40 -4.87
C ASN A 14 -7.25 -11.16 -4.51
N ARG A 15 -6.94 -10.19 -3.65
CA ARG A 15 -5.55 -9.94 -3.19
C ARG A 15 -4.95 -11.14 -2.50
N LEU A 16 -5.69 -11.76 -1.57
CA LEU A 16 -5.24 -12.96 -0.89
C LEU A 16 -4.95 -14.10 -1.88
N ARG A 17 -5.86 -14.32 -2.84
CA ARG A 17 -5.69 -15.36 -3.86
C ARG A 17 -4.45 -15.10 -4.73
N THR A 18 -4.26 -13.87 -5.19
CA THR A 18 -3.09 -13.47 -5.99
C THR A 18 -1.80 -13.63 -5.21
N ALA A 19 -1.77 -13.18 -3.95
CA ALA A 19 -0.61 -13.32 -3.06
C ALA A 19 -0.22 -14.79 -2.87
N ARG A 20 -1.20 -15.66 -2.59
CA ARG A 20 -0.98 -17.10 -2.50
C ARG A 20 -0.46 -17.68 -3.81
N ALA A 21 -1.11 -17.38 -4.93
CA ALA A 21 -0.71 -17.89 -6.24
C ALA A 21 0.74 -17.52 -6.60
N ALA A 22 1.17 -16.29 -6.28
CA ALA A 22 2.55 -15.84 -6.51
C ALA A 22 3.61 -16.63 -5.70
N THR A 23 3.23 -17.24 -4.58
CA THR A 23 4.12 -18.12 -3.78
C THR A 23 4.10 -19.58 -4.25
N GLY A 24 3.24 -19.95 -5.20
CA GLY A 24 3.04 -21.34 -5.63
C GLY A 24 2.39 -22.25 -4.58
N LEU A 25 1.93 -21.72 -3.45
CA LEU A 25 1.35 -22.52 -2.37
C LEU A 25 -0.08 -22.96 -2.73
N SER A 26 -0.39 -24.23 -2.49
CA SER A 26 -1.77 -24.70 -2.42
C SER A 26 -2.46 -24.20 -1.14
N LEU A 27 -3.80 -24.21 -1.11
CA LEU A 27 -4.57 -23.87 0.10
C LEU A 27 -4.21 -24.76 1.30
N LYS A 28 -3.85 -26.03 1.06
CA LYS A 28 -3.43 -26.96 2.12
C LYS A 28 -2.07 -26.52 2.68
N GLN A 29 -1.09 -26.29 1.82
CA GLN A 29 0.25 -25.84 2.26
C GLN A 29 0.19 -24.49 2.98
N LEU A 30 -0.66 -23.57 2.54
CA LEU A 30 -0.85 -22.30 3.26
C LEU A 30 -1.46 -22.53 4.65
N SER A 31 -2.49 -23.38 4.76
CA SER A 31 -3.07 -23.79 6.04
C SER A 31 -2.04 -24.38 6.98
N ASP A 32 -1.19 -25.29 6.50
CA ASP A 32 -0.12 -25.93 7.27
C ASP A 32 0.90 -24.87 7.75
N LYS A 33 1.28 -23.92 6.89
CA LYS A 33 2.16 -22.78 7.25
C LYS A 33 1.56 -21.86 8.32
N THR A 34 0.24 -21.82 8.47
CA THR A 34 -0.39 -21.08 9.58
C THR A 34 -0.30 -21.80 10.92
N GLN A 35 0.36 -22.97 10.99
CA GLN A 35 0.47 -23.82 12.17
C GLN A 35 -0.90 -24.23 12.72
N GLY A 36 -1.84 -24.53 11.83
CA GLY A 36 -3.20 -24.94 12.19
C GLY A 36 -4.11 -23.81 12.68
N ARG A 37 -3.64 -22.56 12.78
CA ARG A 37 -4.47 -21.41 13.19
C ARG A 37 -5.59 -21.11 12.19
N LEU A 38 -5.36 -21.38 10.90
CA LEU A 38 -6.37 -21.26 9.85
C LEU A 38 -6.47 -22.57 9.07
N THR A 39 -7.70 -23.08 8.96
CA THR A 39 -7.98 -24.30 8.18
C THR A 39 -8.04 -24.00 6.69
N LYS A 40 -7.75 -24.99 5.85
CA LYS A 40 -7.88 -24.92 4.39
C LYS A 40 -9.24 -24.34 3.95
N SER A 41 -10.34 -24.82 4.54
CA SER A 41 -11.70 -24.35 4.23
C SER A 41 -11.89 -22.88 4.62
N ARG A 42 -11.36 -22.45 5.77
CA ARG A 42 -11.43 -21.06 6.21
C ARG A 42 -10.68 -20.13 5.25
N ILE A 43 -9.50 -20.53 4.78
CA ILE A 43 -8.72 -19.78 3.79
C ILE A 43 -9.47 -19.72 2.45
N SER A 44 -10.05 -20.85 2.01
CA SER A 44 -10.88 -20.90 0.79
C SER A 44 -12.07 -19.94 0.87
N ASN A 45 -12.75 -19.85 2.02
CA ASN A 45 -13.86 -18.93 2.22
C ASN A 45 -13.41 -17.46 2.16
N TYR A 46 -12.20 -17.15 2.62
CA TYR A 46 -11.61 -15.82 2.44
C TYR A 46 -11.32 -15.54 0.96
N GLU A 47 -10.66 -16.46 0.25
CA GLU A 47 -10.35 -16.30 -1.17
C GLU A 47 -11.61 -16.23 -2.05
N GLN A 48 -12.74 -16.77 -1.62
CA GLN A 48 -14.01 -16.67 -2.37
C GLN A 48 -14.87 -15.47 -1.96
N GLY A 49 -14.45 -14.68 -0.96
CA GLY A 49 -15.25 -13.57 -0.44
C GLY A 49 -16.48 -14.00 0.36
N LEU A 50 -16.68 -15.30 0.58
CA LEU A 50 -17.78 -15.86 1.38
C LEU A 50 -17.65 -15.51 2.87
N ARG A 51 -16.43 -15.20 3.31
CA ARG A 51 -16.14 -14.75 4.66
C ARG A 51 -15.27 -13.50 4.64
N ARG A 52 -15.64 -12.51 5.44
CA ARG A 52 -14.81 -11.31 5.65
C ARG A 52 -13.50 -11.68 6.34
N LEU A 53 -12.38 -11.25 5.76
CA LEU A 53 -11.06 -11.34 6.39
C LEU A 53 -10.96 -10.28 7.50
N ARG A 54 -10.53 -10.71 8.69
CA ARG A 54 -10.29 -9.83 9.86
C ARG A 54 -8.80 -9.62 10.05
N ILE A 55 -8.44 -8.59 10.81
CA ILE A 55 -7.05 -8.18 11.01
C ILE A 55 -6.16 -9.30 11.53
N GLU A 56 -6.61 -10.05 12.53
CA GLU A 56 -5.83 -11.14 13.12
C GLU A 56 -5.60 -12.24 12.08
N SER A 57 -6.63 -12.60 11.31
CA SER A 57 -6.48 -13.60 10.24
C SER A 57 -5.59 -13.09 9.10
N ALA A 58 -5.62 -11.79 8.80
CA ALA A 58 -4.76 -11.19 7.78
C ALA A 58 -3.29 -11.18 8.23
N GLU A 59 -2.98 -10.89 9.49
CA GLU A 59 -1.61 -10.97 10.03
C GLU A 59 -1.05 -12.39 9.95
N ILE A 60 -1.87 -13.38 10.32
CA ILE A 60 -1.52 -14.80 10.23
C ILE A 60 -1.16 -15.17 8.78
N LEU A 61 -1.98 -14.73 7.82
CA LEU A 61 -1.78 -15.03 6.40
C LEU A 61 -0.58 -14.30 5.82
N ALA A 62 -0.40 -13.01 6.14
CA ALA A 62 0.76 -12.23 5.71
C ALA A 62 2.08 -12.87 6.18
N GLN A 63 2.15 -13.26 7.45
CA GLN A 63 3.31 -13.98 8.01
C GLN A 63 3.54 -15.32 7.31
N ALA A 64 2.48 -16.09 7.06
CA ALA A 64 2.59 -17.41 6.43
C ALA A 64 2.99 -17.34 4.94
N LEU A 65 2.51 -16.31 4.24
CA LEU A 65 2.80 -16.04 2.83
C LEU A 65 4.20 -15.46 2.63
N GLY A 66 4.62 -14.54 3.50
CA GLY A 66 5.96 -13.93 3.49
C GLY A 66 6.22 -12.94 2.34
N ASN A 67 5.31 -12.83 1.36
CA ASN A 67 5.45 -11.95 0.19
C ASN A 67 4.48 -10.75 0.18
N VAL A 68 3.64 -10.60 1.21
CA VAL A 68 2.65 -9.51 1.32
C VAL A 68 2.49 -9.05 2.76
N THR A 69 2.06 -7.80 2.95
CA THR A 69 1.78 -7.23 4.28
C THR A 69 0.30 -7.37 4.65
N THR A 70 -0.01 -7.27 5.95
CA THR A 70 -1.39 -7.21 6.46
C THR A 70 -2.16 -6.05 5.84
N ALA A 71 -1.53 -4.86 5.74
CA ALA A 71 -2.13 -3.67 5.16
C ALA A 71 -2.49 -3.89 3.67
N HIS A 72 -1.60 -4.56 2.93
CA HIS A 72 -1.88 -4.95 1.56
C HIS A 72 -3.05 -5.94 1.48
N LEU A 73 -3.09 -6.99 2.30
CA LEU A 73 -4.22 -7.92 2.26
C LEU A 73 -5.57 -7.25 2.57
N LEU A 74 -5.58 -6.19 3.37
CA LEU A 74 -6.79 -5.48 3.80
C LEU A 74 -7.15 -4.24 2.98
N CYS A 75 -6.43 -3.97 1.88
CA CYS A 75 -6.61 -2.76 1.06
C CYS A 75 -6.39 -1.44 1.81
N LEU A 76 -5.55 -1.45 2.85
CA LEU A 76 -5.23 -0.26 3.66
C LEU A 76 -4.05 0.54 3.10
N ASP A 77 -3.36 0.01 2.09
CA ASP A 77 -2.26 0.65 1.38
C ASP A 77 -2.73 1.40 0.11
N GLU A 78 -4.00 1.24 -0.29
CA GLU A 78 -4.59 1.97 -1.40
C GLU A 78 -5.18 3.29 -0.90
N GLY A 79 -4.33 4.32 -0.90
CA GLY A 79 -4.81 5.67 -0.59
C GLY A 79 -3.73 6.73 -0.68
N GLU A 80 -2.55 6.52 -0.10
CA GLU A 80 -1.63 7.65 0.15
C GLU A 80 -0.12 7.35 0.03
N LEU A 81 0.30 6.10 -0.20
CA LEU A 81 1.72 5.70 -0.15
C LEU A 81 2.16 4.79 -1.31
N ARG A 82 1.59 4.93 -2.50
CA ARG A 82 2.19 4.33 -3.70
C ARG A 82 3.33 5.24 -4.16
N LEU A 83 4.54 4.93 -3.72
CA LEU A 83 5.75 5.53 -4.24
C LEU A 83 5.85 5.18 -5.73
N ASN A 84 6.13 6.18 -6.56
CA ASN A 84 6.50 5.92 -7.95
C ASN A 84 7.91 5.30 -8.02
N ASP A 85 8.30 4.83 -9.21
CA ASP A 85 9.58 4.12 -9.40
C ASP A 85 10.79 4.98 -8.98
N GLU A 86 10.73 6.31 -9.15
CA GLU A 86 11.81 7.21 -8.76
C GLU A 86 11.88 7.40 -7.24
N GLU A 87 10.73 7.56 -6.59
CA GLU A 87 10.63 7.64 -5.12
C GLU A 87 11.08 6.33 -4.45
N GLN A 88 10.71 5.19 -5.04
CA GLN A 88 11.15 3.87 -4.61
C GLN A 88 12.68 3.74 -4.74
N ARG A 89 13.23 4.11 -5.90
CA ARG A 89 14.68 4.10 -6.14
C ARG A 89 15.44 5.00 -5.17
N LEU A 90 14.92 6.19 -4.87
CA LEU A 90 15.54 7.12 -3.91
C LEU A 90 15.65 6.47 -2.52
N LEU A 91 14.60 5.81 -2.05
CA LEU A 91 14.62 5.11 -0.76
C LEU A 91 15.61 3.95 -0.75
N GLU A 92 15.71 3.18 -1.84
CA GLU A 92 16.68 2.08 -1.96
C GLU A 92 18.13 2.59 -1.88
N VAL A 93 18.43 3.66 -2.60
CA VAL A 93 19.76 4.31 -2.55
C VAL A 93 20.05 4.84 -1.14
N TYR A 94 19.10 5.51 -0.51
CA TYR A 94 19.27 6.03 0.85
C TYR A 94 19.52 4.90 1.88
N ARG A 95 18.76 3.80 1.80
CA ARG A 95 18.90 2.66 2.73
C ARG A 95 20.22 1.93 2.57
N SER A 96 20.75 1.85 1.34
CA SER A 96 22.03 1.17 1.05
C SER A 96 23.28 2.03 1.32
N ALA A 97 23.15 3.35 1.43
CA ALA A 97 24.26 4.24 1.74
C ALA A 97 24.75 4.11 3.20
N ASP A 98 26.02 4.48 3.41
CA ASP A 98 26.64 4.63 4.73
C ASP A 98 26.19 5.94 5.43
N GLU A 99 26.68 6.18 6.64
CA GLU A 99 26.27 7.32 7.46
C GLU A 99 26.56 8.67 6.77
N LEU A 100 27.74 8.80 6.15
CA LEU A 100 28.13 10.00 5.41
C LEU A 100 27.28 10.20 4.13
N GLY A 101 27.04 9.11 3.40
CA GLY A 101 26.22 9.13 2.19
C GLY A 101 24.77 9.54 2.50
N ARG A 102 24.18 9.00 3.57
CA ARG A 102 22.85 9.40 4.04
C ARG A 102 22.80 10.87 4.44
N ALA A 103 23.80 11.35 5.19
CA ALA A 103 23.88 12.76 5.60
C ALA A 103 23.98 13.69 4.38
N THR A 104 24.72 13.29 3.35
CA THR A 104 24.85 14.05 2.09
C THR A 104 23.53 14.10 1.33
N ILE A 105 22.86 12.95 1.16
CA ILE A 105 21.54 12.88 0.51
C ILE A 105 20.53 13.79 1.22
N MET A 106 20.48 13.74 2.55
CA MET A 106 19.59 14.61 3.34
C MET A 106 19.96 16.08 3.23
N GLY A 107 21.24 16.43 3.22
CA GLY A 107 21.68 17.83 3.04
C GLY A 107 21.22 18.43 1.71
N VAL A 108 21.30 17.67 0.62
CA VAL A 108 20.80 18.08 -0.70
C VAL A 108 19.27 18.18 -0.68
N ALA A 109 18.57 17.19 -0.13
CA ALA A 109 17.11 17.20 -0.04
C ALA A 109 16.60 18.41 0.77
N ASP A 110 17.25 18.73 1.88
CA ASP A 110 16.93 19.89 2.73
C ASP A 110 17.18 21.22 2.00
N HIS A 111 18.26 21.31 1.23
CA HIS A 111 18.55 22.48 0.40
C HIS A 111 17.42 22.73 -0.59
N GLU A 112 17.04 21.71 -1.36
CA GLU A 112 15.94 21.80 -2.34
C GLU A 112 14.59 22.10 -1.67
N TYR A 113 14.32 21.48 -0.53
CA TYR A 113 13.09 21.74 0.23
C TYR A 113 12.99 23.20 0.65
N ARG A 114 14.08 23.81 1.14
CA ARG A 114 14.11 25.23 1.52
C ARG A 114 13.89 26.15 0.33
N LEU A 115 14.45 25.82 -0.85
CA LEU A 115 14.20 26.59 -2.08
C LEU A 115 12.73 26.59 -2.49
N ILE A 116 12.04 25.46 -2.29
CA ILE A 116 10.61 25.33 -2.57
C ILE A 116 9.77 26.06 -1.52
N ALA A 117 10.08 25.85 -0.23
CA ALA A 117 9.36 26.44 0.89
C ALA A 117 9.51 27.98 0.97
N GLY A 118 10.64 28.52 0.48
CA GLY A 118 10.91 29.96 0.40
C GLY A 118 10.33 30.68 -0.81
N ARG A 119 9.74 29.97 -1.79
CA ARG A 119 9.09 30.60 -2.96
C ARG A 119 7.66 31.02 -2.59
N PRO A 120 7.26 32.29 -2.78
CA PRO A 120 5.86 32.66 -2.66
C PRO A 120 5.07 31.84 -3.70
N ARG A 121 4.05 31.11 -3.24
CA ARG A 121 3.13 30.40 -4.14
C ARG A 121 2.60 31.43 -5.14
N ARG A 122 3.03 31.35 -6.41
CA ARG A 122 2.50 32.20 -7.48
C ARG A 122 0.99 31.99 -7.51
N GLY A 123 0.27 32.94 -6.95
CA GLY A 123 -1.18 32.97 -6.99
C GLY A 123 -1.62 32.88 -8.44
N ARG A 124 -2.57 31.98 -8.71
CA ARG A 124 -3.36 31.99 -9.95
C ARG A 124 -3.74 33.45 -10.24
N PRO A 125 -3.56 33.96 -11.47
CA PRO A 125 -4.01 35.30 -11.79
C PRO A 125 -5.51 35.35 -11.52
N ARG A 126 -5.92 36.23 -10.60
CA ARG A 126 -7.33 36.59 -10.42
C ARG A 126 -7.84 37.03 -11.78
N GLY A 127 -8.91 36.37 -12.24
CA GLY A 127 -9.54 36.65 -13.51
C GLY A 127 -9.71 38.16 -13.71
N ARG A 128 -9.32 38.62 -14.90
CA ARG A 128 -9.61 39.98 -15.36
C ARG A 128 -11.05 40.33 -15.01
N ALA A 129 -11.20 41.41 -14.27
CA ALA A 129 -12.46 42.14 -14.19
C ALA A 129 -12.87 42.52 -15.62
N ALA A 130 -13.91 41.87 -16.13
CA ALA A 130 -14.67 42.41 -17.25
C ALA A 130 -15.65 43.43 -16.66
N SER A 131 -15.30 44.70 -16.86
CA SER A 131 -16.15 45.86 -16.63
C SER A 131 -17.37 45.84 -17.55
N ARG A 132 -18.46 46.43 -17.03
CA ARG A 132 -19.78 46.65 -17.63
C ARG A 132 -19.79 47.56 -18.87
N ALA A 133 -20.80 47.36 -19.73
CA ALA A 133 -21.68 48.36 -20.38
C ALA A 133 -22.83 47.55 -21.01
N ALA A 134 -24.12 47.65 -20.65
CA ALA A 134 -25.03 48.80 -20.68
C ALA A 134 -25.07 49.48 -22.05
#